data_AF-A0AAV2IC79-F1
#
_entry.id   AF-A0AAV2IC79-F1
#
_cell.length_a   1.000
_cell.length_b   1.000
_cell.length_c   1.000
_cell.angle_alpha   90.00
_cell.angle_beta   90.00
_cell.angle_gamma   90.00
#
_symmetry.space_group_name_H-M   'P 1'
#
loop_
_entity.id
_entity.type
_entity.pdbx_description
1 polymer ?
#
loop_
_entity_poly.entity_id
_entity_poly.type
_entity_poly.pdbx_seq_one_letter_code
_entity_poly.pdbx_strand_id
1 'polypeptide(L)'
;MLLYRRTVISGGLLIPAPVSVAIFENQVFFADITRLGVMRVDKNDDSVQPKSLQQTYKMDVGVPTAVLAFHHSLYKLTQRASNPCTNSPCQHICALSHTADNSGLGYRCLCKAGYELDYNLNNCT
;
A
#
# COMPACT_ATOMS: atom_id res chain seq x y z
N MET A 1 1.45 15.72 16.79
CA MET A 1 1.78 15.83 15.36
C MET A 1 0.48 15.76 14.60
N LEU A 2 -0.02 16.89 14.09
CA LEU A 2 -1.27 16.91 13.31
C LEU A 2 -1.02 16.21 11.97
N LEU A 3 -1.82 15.20 11.64
CA LEU A 3 -1.81 14.57 10.32
C LEU A 3 -2.33 15.58 9.30
N TYR A 4 -1.42 16.20 8.54
CA TYR A 4 -1.77 17.13 7.47
C TYR A 4 -1.88 16.36 6.15
N ARG A 5 -3.10 16.33 5.59
CA ARG A 5 -3.34 15.79 4.26
C ARG A 5 -2.96 16.84 3.22
N ARG A 6 -2.12 16.46 2.25
CA ARG A 6 -1.75 17.31 1.11
C ARG A 6 -2.03 16.61 -0.22
N THR A 7 -2.20 17.41 -1.26
CA THR A 7 -2.29 16.95 -2.65
C THR A 7 -0.94 17.15 -3.31
N VAL A 8 -0.33 16.07 -3.81
CA VAL A 8 0.97 16.13 -4.53
C VAL A 8 0.76 16.44 -6.02
N ILE A 9 -0.24 15.82 -6.63
CA ILE A 9 -0.58 16.00 -8.04
C ILE A 9 -2.08 15.78 -8.22
N SER A 10 -2.69 16.57 -9.09
CA SER A 10 -4.11 16.44 -9.45
C SER A 10 -4.34 16.90 -10.89
N GLY A 11 -5.50 16.54 -11.45
CA GLY A 11 -5.94 17.01 -12.76
C GLY A 11 -5.88 15.94 -13.86
N GLY A 12 -6.97 15.83 -14.63
CA GLY A 12 -7.16 14.79 -15.63
C GLY A 12 -6.20 14.86 -16.83
N LEU A 13 -5.53 15.99 -17.06
CA LEU A 13 -4.47 16.08 -18.08
C LEU A 13 -3.14 15.49 -17.58
N LEU A 14 -2.82 15.67 -16.29
CA LEU A 14 -1.55 15.23 -15.72
C LEU A 14 -1.62 13.76 -15.29
N ILE A 15 -2.73 13.36 -14.68
CA ILE A 15 -3.01 12.02 -14.16
C ILE A 15 -4.32 11.46 -14.73
N PRO A 16 -4.40 11.23 -16.06
CA PRO A 16 -5.64 10.83 -16.72
C PRO A 16 -6.24 9.51 -16.22
N ALA A 17 -5.41 8.50 -15.94
CA ALA A 17 -5.88 7.19 -15.48
C ALA A 17 -4.82 6.44 -14.65
N PRO A 18 -4.48 6.92 -13.44
CA PRO A 18 -3.54 6.22 -12.56
C PRO A 18 -4.18 4.93 -12.01
N VAL A 19 -3.46 3.81 -12.07
CA VAL A 19 -3.93 2.50 -11.60
C VAL A 19 -3.15 1.93 -10.42
N SER A 20 -1.94 2.42 -10.19
CA SER A 20 -1.08 1.96 -9.08
C SER A 20 -0.10 3.05 -8.69
N VAL A 21 0.27 3.10 -7.41
CA VAL A 21 1.18 4.10 -6.85
C VAL A 21 2.22 3.43 -5.95
N ALA A 22 3.46 3.89 -6.03
CA ALA A 22 4.54 3.54 -5.13
C ALA A 22 5.25 4.81 -4.66
N ILE A 23 5.76 4.80 -3.44
CA ILE A 23 6.49 5.93 -2.86
C ILE A 23 7.86 5.43 -2.42
N PHE A 24 8.90 6.14 -2.82
CA PHE A 24 10.26 5.91 -2.34
C PHE A 24 10.96 7.25 -2.15
N GLU A 25 11.47 7.47 -0.93
CA GLU A 25 12.10 8.73 -0.53
C GLU A 25 11.20 9.95 -0.81
N ASN A 26 11.64 10.86 -1.66
CA ASN A 26 10.91 12.07 -2.07
C ASN A 26 10.11 11.87 -3.36
N GLN A 27 10.06 10.67 -3.91
CA GLN A 27 9.45 10.43 -5.21
C GLN A 27 8.16 9.64 -5.07
N VAL A 28 7.14 10.09 -5.79
CA VAL A 28 5.92 9.32 -6.05
C VAL A 28 6.02 8.78 -7.46
N PHE A 29 5.89 7.46 -7.59
CA PHE A 29 5.78 6.76 -8.85
C PHE A 29 4.35 6.30 -9.04
N PHE A 30 3.78 6.46 -10.23
CA PHE A 30 2.46 5.93 -10.51
C PHE A 30 2.38 5.37 -11.92
N ALA A 31 1.74 4.21 -12.05
CA ALA A 31 1.41 3.61 -13.33
C ALA A 31 0.15 4.28 -13.88
N ASP A 32 0.19 4.74 -15.12
CA ASP A 32 -0.95 5.36 -15.80
C ASP A 32 -1.22 4.66 -17.14
N ILE A 33 -2.44 4.17 -17.30
CA ILE A 33 -2.84 3.38 -18.47
C ILE A 33 -3.09 4.24 -19.72
N THR A 34 -3.41 5.52 -19.56
CA THR A 34 -3.60 6.43 -20.69
C THR A 34 -2.25 6.97 -21.16
N ARG A 35 -1.30 7.17 -20.25
CA ARG A 35 0.09 7.53 -20.57
C ARG A 35 0.94 6.33 -20.99
N LEU A 36 0.41 5.11 -20.87
CA LEU A 36 1.08 3.85 -21.20
C LEU A 36 2.47 3.79 -20.57
N GLY A 37 2.56 4.05 -19.26
CA GLY A 37 3.87 4.14 -18.61
C GLY A 37 3.84 4.34 -17.11
N VAL A 38 5.04 4.46 -16.55
CA VAL A 38 5.25 4.86 -15.16
C VAL A 38 5.71 6.31 -15.15
N MET A 39 4.98 7.11 -14.39
CA MET A 39 5.27 8.51 -14.13
C MET A 39 5.97 8.65 -12.78
N ARG A 40 6.76 9.71 -12.64
CA ARG A 40 7.49 10.09 -11.43
C ARG A 40 7.25 11.57 -11.16
N VAL A 41 7.05 11.93 -9.90
CA VAL A 41 6.95 13.33 -9.44
C VAL A 41 7.58 13.46 -8.05
N ASP A 42 8.21 14.60 -7.77
CA ASP A 42 8.70 14.89 -6.41
C ASP A 42 7.50 15.22 -5.51
N LYS A 43 7.39 14.52 -4.38
CA LYS A 43 6.29 14.68 -3.44
C LYS A 43 6.25 16.07 -2.81
N ASN A 44 7.39 16.77 -2.78
CA ASN A 44 7.56 18.10 -2.18
C ASN A 44 7.52 19.21 -3.25
N ASP A 45 7.22 18.88 -4.50
CA ASP A 45 6.93 19.88 -5.52
C ASP A 45 5.54 20.48 -5.24
N ASP A 46 5.52 21.65 -4.62
CA ASP A 46 4.28 22.35 -4.22
C ASP A 46 3.61 23.12 -5.38
N SER A 47 4.09 22.95 -6.62
CA SER A 47 3.49 23.62 -7.77
C SER A 47 2.19 22.94 -8.23
N VAL A 48 1.20 23.76 -8.62
CA VAL A 48 -0.12 23.29 -9.08
C VAL A 48 -0.01 22.35 -10.28
N GLN A 49 1.00 22.56 -11.13
CA GLN A 49 1.42 21.62 -12.17
C GLN A 49 2.87 21.24 -11.88
N PRO A 50 3.12 20.07 -11.25
CA PRO A 50 4.45 19.67 -10.81
C PRO A 50 5.46 19.70 -11.96
N LYS A 51 6.45 20.60 -11.87
CA LYS A 51 7.54 20.70 -12.85
C LYS A 51 8.40 19.44 -12.87
N SER A 52 8.43 18.73 -11.74
CA SER A 52 9.13 17.46 -11.58
C SER A 52 8.41 16.26 -12.22
N LEU A 53 7.19 16.43 -12.75
CA LEU A 53 6.46 15.35 -13.40
C LEU A 53 7.18 14.87 -14.66
N GLN A 54 7.58 13.60 -14.67
CA GLN A 54 8.30 12.98 -15.78
C GLN A 54 7.80 11.55 -16.00
N GLN A 55 7.82 11.10 -17.25
CA GLN A 55 7.61 9.70 -17.58
C GLN A 55 8.94 8.96 -17.50
N THR A 56 9.11 8.09 -16.51
CA THR A 56 10.36 7.34 -16.29
C THR A 56 10.38 6.01 -17.00
N TYR A 57 9.21 5.49 -17.36
CA TYR A 57 9.07 4.27 -18.14
C TYR A 57 7.93 4.42 -19.13
N LYS A 58 8.16 4.00 -20.36
CA LYS A 58 7.14 3.91 -21.41
C LYS A 58 6.96 2.44 -21.76
N MET A 59 5.71 2.02 -21.84
CA MET A 59 5.32 0.70 -22.26
C MET A 59 4.93 0.78 -23.74
N ASP A 60 5.72 0.12 -24.59
CA ASP A 60 5.47 0.12 -26.04
C ASP A 60 4.39 -0.90 -26.45
N VAL A 61 4.19 -1.95 -25.63
CA VAL A 61 3.18 -2.99 -25.84
C VAL A 61 2.49 -3.30 -24.51
N GLY A 62 1.15 -3.26 -24.51
CA GLY A 62 0.33 -3.55 -23.33
C GLY A 62 -0.01 -2.30 -22.51
N VAL A 63 -0.51 -2.52 -21.29
CA VAL A 63 -0.86 -1.45 -20.33
C VAL A 63 -0.21 -1.74 -18.97
N PRO A 64 0.31 -0.72 -18.28
CA PRO A 64 0.88 -0.91 -16.95
C PRO A 64 -0.24 -1.20 -15.95
N THR A 65 -0.08 -2.24 -15.11
CA THR A 65 -1.10 -2.65 -14.13
C THR A 65 -0.69 -2.37 -12.69
N ALA A 66 0.61 -2.37 -12.41
CA ALA A 66 1.16 -2.15 -11.08
C ALA A 66 2.53 -1.47 -11.15
N VAL A 67 2.87 -0.71 -10.10
CA VAL A 67 4.23 -0.23 -9.84
C VAL A 67 4.60 -0.53 -8.39
N LEU A 68 5.82 -1.02 -8.16
CA LEU A 68 6.35 -1.32 -6.83
C LEU A 68 7.75 -0.71 -6.69
N ALA A 69 7.99 -0.04 -5.56
CA ALA A 69 9.34 0.37 -5.19
C ALA A 69 10.06 -0.79 -4.50
N PHE A 70 11.22 -1.17 -5.01
CA PHE A 70 12.06 -2.20 -4.41
C PHE A 70 13.40 -1.60 -3.97
N HIS A 71 13.65 -1.59 -2.66
CA HIS A 71 14.91 -1.15 -2.08
C HIS A 71 15.08 -1.74 -0.66
N HIS A 72 16.32 -2.04 -0.26
CA HIS A 72 16.60 -2.67 1.04
C HIS A 72 16.11 -1.82 2.24
N SER A 73 16.09 -0.49 2.13
CA SER A 73 15.58 0.37 3.20
C SER A 73 14.07 0.21 3.45
N LEU A 74 13.31 -0.28 2.46
CA LEU A 74 11.88 -0.57 2.61
C LEU A 74 11.63 -1.87 3.40
N TYR A 75 12.59 -2.81 3.36
CA TYR A 75 12.51 -4.07 4.10
C TYR A 75 12.61 -3.87 5.62
N LYS A 76 13.31 -2.82 6.09
CA LYS A 76 13.40 -2.52 7.52
C LYS A 76 12.08 -2.07 8.16
N LEU A 77 11.11 -1.62 7.36
CA LEU A 77 9.78 -1.27 7.87
C LEU A 77 8.95 -2.51 8.24
N THR A 78 9.25 -3.68 7.67
CA THR A 78 8.51 -4.93 7.91
C THR A 78 9.10 -5.79 9.02
N GLN A 79 10.34 -5.51 9.47
CA GLN A 79 11.07 -6.34 10.45
C GLN A 79 11.02 -5.85 11.90
N ARG A 80 10.39 -4.70 12.20
CA ARG A 80 10.48 -4.08 13.54
C ARG A 80 9.60 -4.71 14.62
N ALA A 81 8.79 -5.70 14.30
CA ALA A 81 8.03 -6.46 15.29
C ALA A 81 8.13 -7.96 14.97
N SER A 82 8.32 -8.78 15.99
CA SER A 82 8.05 -10.22 15.88
C SER A 82 6.62 -10.38 15.34
N ASN A 83 6.44 -11.24 14.33
CA ASN A 83 5.11 -11.44 13.75
C ASN A 83 4.17 -11.97 14.84
N PRO A 84 3.13 -11.21 15.26
CA PRO A 84 2.24 -11.62 16.35
C PRO A 84 1.43 -12.88 16.02
N CYS A 85 1.37 -13.28 14.74
CA CYS A 85 0.76 -14.53 14.31
C CYS A 85 1.63 -15.79 14.54
N THR A 86 2.93 -15.65 14.83
CA THR A 86 3.88 -16.79 14.86
C THR A 86 3.42 -17.93 15.77
N ASN A 87 2.79 -17.60 16.91
CA ASN A 87 2.26 -18.57 17.87
C ASN A 87 0.75 -18.33 18.12
N SER A 88 0.03 -17.84 17.11
CA SER A 88 -1.40 -17.58 17.27
C SER A 88 -2.19 -18.89 17.45
N PRO A 89 -3.27 -18.88 18.23
CA PRO A 89 -4.17 -20.02 18.41
C PRO A 89 -5.22 -20.15 17.29
N CYS A 90 -5.13 -19.35 16.22
CA CYS A 90 -6.14 -19.32 15.17
C CYS A 90 -6.26 -20.67 14.45
N GLN A 91 -7.47 -21.24 14.40
CA GLN A 91 -7.73 -22.51 13.72
C GLN A 91 -7.53 -22.41 12.20
N HIS A 92 -7.93 -21.29 11.60
CA HIS A 92 -7.86 -21.08 10.17
C HIS A 92 -6.81 -20.02 9.79
N ILE A 93 -7.16 -18.74 9.84
CA ILE A 93 -6.30 -17.66 9.33
C ILE A 93 -5.98 -16.69 10.47
N CYS A 94 -4.71 -16.35 10.64
CA CYS A 94 -4.28 -15.25 11.49
C CYS A 94 -4.03 -14.00 10.63
N ALA A 95 -4.77 -12.93 10.89
CA ALA A 95 -4.63 -11.66 10.18
C ALA A 95 -4.14 -10.57 11.14
N LEU A 96 -3.08 -9.86 10.74
CA LEU A 96 -2.59 -8.71 11.49
C LEU A 96 -3.69 -7.66 11.64
N SER A 97 -3.82 -7.10 12.84
CA SER A 97 -4.77 -6.03 13.15
C SER A 97 -4.04 -4.87 13.80
N HIS A 98 -4.70 -3.71 13.89
CA HIS A 98 -4.12 -2.58 14.61
C HIS A 98 -3.93 -2.97 16.08
N THR A 99 -2.88 -2.47 16.73
CA THR A 99 -2.61 -2.75 18.16
C THR A 99 -3.61 -2.08 19.10
N ALA A 100 -4.46 -1.20 18.60
CA ALA A 100 -5.61 -0.69 19.36
C ALA A 100 -6.80 -1.67 19.36
N ASP A 101 -6.81 -2.63 18.45
CA ASP A 101 -7.85 -3.65 18.35
C ASP A 101 -7.46 -4.89 19.17
N ASN A 102 -8.45 -5.74 19.49
CA ASN A 102 -8.25 -7.03 20.18
C ASN A 102 -7.37 -6.94 21.42
N SER A 103 -7.60 -5.93 22.26
CA SER A 103 -6.88 -5.74 23.53
C SER A 103 -5.35 -5.65 23.38
N GLY A 104 -4.84 -5.26 22.20
CA GLY A 104 -3.40 -5.12 21.98
C GLY A 104 -2.67 -6.36 21.46
N LEU A 105 -3.39 -7.43 21.12
CA LEU A 105 -2.78 -8.66 20.56
C LEU A 105 -2.06 -8.44 19.22
N GLY A 106 -2.50 -7.44 18.42
CA GLY A 106 -1.93 -7.14 17.12
C GLY A 106 -2.32 -8.11 16.00
N TYR A 107 -3.28 -8.99 16.26
CA TYR A 107 -3.90 -9.87 15.27
C TYR A 107 -5.34 -10.22 15.64
N ARG A 108 -6.07 -10.80 14.68
CA ARG A 108 -7.36 -11.45 14.84
C ARG A 108 -7.40 -12.77 14.07
N CYS A 109 -8.20 -13.72 14.53
CA CYS A 109 -8.47 -14.93 13.79
C CYS A 109 -9.61 -14.71 12.80
N LEU A 110 -9.50 -15.34 11.63
CA LEU A 110 -10.49 -15.33 10.57
C LEU A 110 -10.74 -16.76 10.12
N CYS A 111 -11.97 -17.02 9.70
CA CYS A 111 -12.38 -18.32 9.19
C CYS A 111 -12.33 -18.36 7.66
N LYS A 112 -12.07 -19.54 7.11
CA LYS A 112 -12.22 -19.80 5.68
C LYS A 112 -13.69 -19.61 5.29
N ALA A 113 -13.93 -19.30 4.02
CA ALA A 113 -15.30 -19.19 3.50
C ALA A 113 -16.10 -20.46 3.81
N GLY A 114 -17.34 -20.29 4.27
CA GLY A 114 -18.22 -21.39 4.69
C GLY A 114 -18.13 -21.75 6.18
N TYR A 115 -17.33 -21.05 6.98
CA TYR A 115 -17.25 -21.22 8.43
C TYR A 115 -17.44 -19.88 9.15
N GLU A 116 -17.99 -19.91 10.35
CA GLU A 116 -18.14 -18.76 11.23
C GLU A 116 -17.15 -18.82 12.40
N LEU A 117 -16.71 -17.64 12.85
CA LEU A 117 -15.80 -17.54 14.00
C LEU A 117 -16.58 -17.83 15.28
N ASP A 118 -16.09 -18.81 16.03
CA ASP A 118 -16.68 -19.23 17.29
C ASP A 118 -16.51 -18.15 18.38
N TYR A 119 -17.27 -18.25 19.48
CA TYR A 119 -17.25 -17.28 20.59
C TYR A 119 -15.88 -17.15 21.27
N ASN A 120 -15.04 -18.19 21.16
CA ASN A 120 -13.67 -18.18 21.67
C ASN A 120 -12.70 -17.38 20.82
N LEU A 121 -13.18 -16.79 19.71
CA LEU A 121 -12.47 -15.90 18.80
C LEU A 121 -11.26 -16.52 18.09
N ASN A 122 -11.12 -17.84 18.15
CA ASN A 122 -9.97 -18.58 17.60
C ASN A 122 -10.40 -19.77 16.73
N ASN A 123 -11.47 -20.46 17.11
CA ASN A 123 -12.01 -21.60 16.40
C ASN A 123 -13.04 -21.18 15.34
N CYS A 124 -13.30 -22.09 14.41
CA CYS A 124 -14.23 -21.91 13.33
C CYS A 124 -15.21 -23.08 13.28
N THR A 125 -16.50 -22.76 13.23
CA THR A 125 -17.64 -23.71 13.18
C THR A 125 -18.36 -23.62 11.86
#